data_AF-A0A950HJX2-F1
#
_entry.id   AF-A0A950HJX2-F1
#
_cell.length_a   1.000
_cell.length_b   1.000
_cell.length_c   1.000
_cell.angle_alpha   90.00
_cell.angle_beta   90.00
_cell.angle_gamma   90.00
#
_symmetry.space_group_name_H-M   'P 1'
#
loop_
_entity.id
_entity.type
_entity.pdbx_description
1 polymer ?
#
loop_
_entity_poly.entity_id
_entity_poly.type
_entity_poly.pdbx_seq_one_letter_code
_entity_poly.pdbx_strand_id
1 'polypeptide(L)'
;MSGHGGSTGQRPQPSDADLARLSREELVRLGSALDGVTIAHREDPFPVPGTRAEKRAERKVALWFIIAALAGLGFLAAYLFWPYEYAPPGSSGSQHLLYQLYTPIIGVLLGMSVFAVGGGTIAYAKLLLPHEAAVQERHIGGSAELDRVTTSAILADAGAS
;
A
#
# COMPACT_ATOMS: atom_id res chain seq x y z
N MET A 1 16.12 40.26 33.99
CA MET A 1 15.01 39.34 33.67
C MET A 1 14.68 39.55 32.21
N SER A 2 15.32 38.79 31.33
CA SER A 2 15.29 39.00 29.88
C SER A 2 14.38 37.93 29.28
N GLY A 3 13.23 38.34 28.76
CA GLY A 3 12.26 37.45 28.16
C GLY A 3 12.81 36.76 26.90
N HIS A 4 12.81 35.43 26.91
CA HIS A 4 12.89 34.64 25.68
C HIS A 4 11.53 34.70 24.98
N GLY A 5 11.40 35.60 24.02
CA GLY A 5 10.33 35.55 23.03
C GLY A 5 10.56 34.33 22.14
N GLY A 6 9.74 33.29 22.32
CA GLY A 6 9.67 32.17 21.40
C GLY A 6 9.15 32.68 20.06
N SER A 7 10.03 32.90 19.10
CA SER A 7 9.62 33.08 17.71
C SER A 7 9.01 31.75 17.25
N THR A 8 7.69 31.70 17.10
CA THR A 8 7.06 30.73 16.20
C THR A 8 7.57 31.06 14.81
N GLY A 9 8.66 30.41 14.42
CA GLY A 9 9.27 30.53 13.10
C GLY A 9 8.32 29.95 12.06
N GLN A 10 7.32 30.74 11.69
CA GLN A 10 6.55 30.54 10.47
C GLN A 10 7.56 30.70 9.33
N ARG A 11 8.16 29.59 8.88
CA ARG A 11 8.99 29.61 7.69
C ARG A 11 8.10 30.19 6.57
N PRO A 12 8.57 31.16 5.78
CA PRO A 12 7.78 31.72 4.68
C PRO A 12 7.24 30.57 3.84
N GLN A 13 5.91 30.53 3.65
CA GLN A 13 5.31 29.57 2.73
C GLN A 13 5.90 29.83 1.34
N PRO A 14 6.44 28.81 0.65
CA PRO A 14 6.97 28.97 -0.69
C PRO A 14 5.89 29.52 -1.62
N SER A 15 6.22 30.50 -2.46
CA SER A 15 5.28 31.02 -3.45
C SER A 15 5.05 30.00 -4.57
N ASP A 16 3.94 30.08 -5.28
CA ASP A 16 3.65 29.20 -6.43
C ASP A 16 4.77 29.22 -7.49
N ALA A 17 5.40 30.40 -7.67
CA ALA A 17 6.53 30.57 -8.57
C ALA A 17 7.80 29.86 -8.08
N ASP A 18 7.98 29.71 -6.77
CA ASP A 18 9.07 28.95 -6.18
C ASP A 18 8.80 27.44 -6.31
N LEU A 19 7.57 27.00 -6.06
CA LEU A 19 7.16 25.60 -6.21
C LEU A 19 7.31 25.10 -7.65
N ALA A 20 6.98 25.94 -8.64
CA ALA A 20 7.12 25.60 -10.06
C ALA A 20 8.58 25.41 -10.51
N ARG A 21 9.55 25.89 -9.73
CA ARG A 21 10.99 25.75 -10.01
C ARG A 21 11.60 24.51 -9.35
N LEU A 22 10.91 23.92 -8.39
CA LEU A 22 11.41 22.75 -7.67
C LEU A 22 11.24 21.49 -8.53
N SER A 23 12.26 20.65 -8.49
CA SER A 23 12.19 19.29 -9.01
C SER A 23 11.21 18.43 -8.21
N ARG A 24 10.78 17.32 -8.78
CA ARG A 24 9.87 16.37 -8.11
C ARG A 24 10.43 15.87 -6.78
N GLU A 25 11.74 15.64 -6.69
CA GLU A 25 12.38 15.19 -5.45
C GLU A 25 12.41 16.27 -4.38
N GLU A 26 12.67 17.52 -4.78
CA GLU A 26 12.64 18.67 -3.87
C GLU A 26 11.23 18.92 -3.35
N LEU A 27 10.20 18.78 -4.19
CA LEU A 27 8.80 18.88 -3.78
C LEU A 27 8.41 17.77 -2.80
N VAL A 28 8.85 16.53 -3.04
CA VAL A 28 8.63 15.42 -2.10
C VAL A 28 9.30 15.69 -0.76
N ARG A 29 10.57 16.14 -0.77
CA ARG A 29 11.32 16.48 0.45
C ARG A 29 10.67 17.63 1.21
N LEU A 30 10.23 18.66 0.49
CA LEU A 30 9.52 19.81 1.05
C LEU A 30 8.21 19.37 1.72
N GLY A 31 7.39 18.58 1.03
CA GLY A 31 6.14 18.03 1.57
C GLY A 31 6.37 17.20 2.82
N SER A 32 7.31 16.24 2.77
CA SER A 32 7.66 15.43 3.94
C SER A 32 8.13 16.31 5.12
N ALA A 33 8.96 17.32 4.86
CA ALA A 33 9.46 18.21 5.90
C ALA A 33 8.35 19.07 6.55
N LEU A 34 7.29 19.41 5.80
CA LEU A 34 6.12 20.11 6.35
C LEU A 34 5.34 19.23 7.33
N ASP A 35 5.29 17.92 7.09
CA ASP A 35 4.65 16.93 7.97
C ASP A 35 5.55 16.47 9.13
N GLY A 36 6.73 17.10 9.31
CA GLY A 36 7.72 16.69 10.31
C GLY A 36 8.39 15.34 10.00
N VAL A 37 8.34 14.90 8.74
CA VAL A 37 8.95 13.67 8.25
C VAL A 37 10.25 13.98 7.51
N THR A 38 11.34 13.37 7.94
CA THR A 38 12.64 13.47 7.28
C THR A 38 13.03 12.14 6.65
N ILE A 39 13.34 12.14 5.36
CA ILE A 39 13.81 10.96 4.64
C ILE A 39 15.30 10.81 4.95
N ALA A 40 15.66 9.85 5.81
CA ALA A 40 17.04 9.65 6.26
C ALA A 40 17.88 8.90 5.22
N HIS A 41 17.29 7.90 4.56
CA HIS A 41 17.97 7.11 3.54
C HIS A 41 16.95 6.58 2.53
N ARG A 42 17.25 6.67 1.24
CA ARG A 42 16.51 6.04 0.15
C ARG A 42 17.50 5.37 -0.78
N GLU A 43 17.44 4.05 -0.88
CA GLU A 43 18.32 3.25 -1.75
C GLU A 43 17.50 2.66 -2.90
N ASP A 44 17.97 2.91 -4.14
CA ASP A 44 17.40 2.28 -5.32
C ASP A 44 17.86 0.80 -5.37
N PRO A 45 16.95 -0.18 -5.49
CA PRO A 45 17.32 -1.59 -5.56
C PRO A 45 18.17 -1.91 -6.79
N PHE A 46 18.07 -1.11 -7.87
CA PHE A 46 18.84 -1.28 -9.10
C PHE A 46 19.42 0.07 -9.58
N PRO A 47 20.54 0.54 -9.00
CA PRO A 47 21.14 1.83 -9.36
C PRO A 47 21.56 1.96 -10.82
N VAL A 48 21.83 0.82 -11.48
CA VAL A 48 22.14 0.75 -12.90
C VAL A 48 20.95 0.12 -13.63
N PRO A 49 20.28 0.84 -14.54
CA PRO A 49 19.18 0.30 -15.32
C PRO A 49 19.62 -0.82 -16.27
N GLY A 50 18.72 -1.77 -16.52
CA GLY A 50 18.88 -2.85 -17.48
C GLY A 50 19.73 -4.02 -17.00
N THR A 51 20.01 -4.13 -15.69
CA THR A 51 20.88 -5.20 -15.19
C THR A 51 20.21 -6.58 -15.29
N ARG A 52 21.02 -7.63 -15.33
CA ARG A 52 20.50 -9.01 -15.25
C ARG A 52 19.78 -9.30 -13.93
N ALA A 53 20.15 -8.60 -12.86
CA ALA A 53 19.52 -8.74 -11.55
C ALA A 53 18.11 -8.13 -11.55
N GLU A 54 17.97 -6.91 -12.06
CA GLU A 54 16.70 -6.21 -12.24
C GLU A 54 15.72 -7.05 -13.07
N LYS A 55 16.13 -7.50 -14.26
CA LYS A 55 15.30 -8.35 -15.12
C LYS A 55 14.87 -9.67 -14.46
N ARG A 56 15.67 -10.21 -13.53
CA ARG A 56 15.27 -11.39 -12.76
C ARG A 56 14.23 -11.04 -11.70
N ALA A 57 14.37 -9.91 -11.02
CA ALA A 57 13.39 -9.44 -10.06
C ALA A 57 12.04 -9.17 -10.75
N GLU A 58 12.05 -8.46 -11.88
CA GLU A 58 10.86 -8.23 -12.71
C GLU A 58 10.18 -9.55 -13.11
N ARG A 59 10.93 -10.53 -13.62
CA ARG A 59 10.37 -11.83 -14.01
C ARG A 59 9.75 -12.58 -12.84
N LYS A 60 10.37 -12.52 -11.65
CA LYS A 60 9.81 -13.15 -10.44
C LYS A 60 8.47 -12.52 -10.06
N VAL A 61 8.37 -11.19 -10.13
CA VAL A 61 7.12 -10.45 -9.87
C VAL A 61 6.09 -10.79 -10.94
N ALA A 62 6.46 -10.74 -12.22
CA ALA A 62 5.57 -11.06 -13.34
C ALA A 62 5.02 -12.49 -13.26
N LEU A 63 5.85 -13.46 -12.85
CA LEU A 63 5.43 -14.86 -12.69
C LEU A 63 4.25 -15.01 -11.73
N TRP A 64 4.24 -14.26 -10.61
CA TRP A 64 3.10 -14.27 -9.68
C TRP A 64 1.82 -13.80 -10.33
N PHE A 65 1.86 -12.71 -11.08
CA PHE A 65 0.69 -12.17 -11.78
C PHE A 65 0.23 -13.05 -12.94
N ILE A 66 1.15 -13.74 -13.62
CA ILE A 66 0.81 -14.74 -14.63
C ILE A 66 0.09 -15.93 -13.97
N ILE A 67 0.60 -16.45 -12.86
CA ILE A 67 -0.06 -17.53 -12.10
C ILE A 67 -1.45 -17.07 -11.67
N ALA A 68 -1.59 -15.84 -11.15
CA ALA A 68 -2.88 -15.27 -10.79
C ALA A 68 -3.85 -15.22 -11.97
N ALA A 69 -3.41 -14.69 -13.12
CA ALA A 69 -4.23 -14.58 -14.31
C ALA A 69 -4.67 -15.96 -14.84
N LEU A 70 -3.76 -16.94 -14.86
CA LEU A 70 -4.06 -18.30 -15.29
C LEU A 70 -5.03 -19.01 -14.33
N ALA A 71 -4.83 -18.86 -13.02
CA ALA A 71 -5.72 -19.42 -12.01
C ALA A 71 -7.11 -18.77 -12.06
N GLY A 72 -7.19 -17.45 -12.23
CA GLY A 72 -8.44 -16.71 -12.39
C GLY A 72 -9.19 -17.08 -13.69
N LEU A 73 -8.47 -17.25 -14.79
CA LEU A 73 -9.05 -17.74 -16.05
C LEU A 73 -9.53 -19.19 -15.92
N GLY A 74 -8.75 -20.04 -15.25
CA GLY A 74 -9.15 -21.40 -14.91
C GLY A 74 -10.40 -21.43 -14.05
N PHE A 75 -10.49 -20.56 -13.04
CA PHE A 75 -11.68 -20.41 -12.20
C PHE A 75 -12.90 -20.05 -13.05
N LEU A 76 -12.78 -19.08 -13.96
CA LEU A 76 -13.88 -18.70 -14.84
C LEU A 76 -14.30 -19.86 -15.77
N ALA A 77 -13.34 -20.58 -16.33
CA ALA A 77 -13.61 -21.74 -17.17
C ALA A 77 -14.33 -22.86 -16.38
N ALA A 78 -13.88 -23.17 -15.16
CA ALA A 78 -14.54 -24.13 -14.29
C ALA A 78 -15.93 -23.63 -13.86
N TYR A 79 -16.08 -22.36 -13.54
CA TYR A 79 -17.38 -21.80 -13.14
C TYR A 79 -18.41 -21.84 -14.28
N LEU A 80 -18.00 -21.57 -15.53
CA LEU A 80 -18.90 -21.48 -16.68
C LEU A 80 -19.17 -22.83 -17.37
N PHE A 81 -18.18 -23.70 -17.46
CA PHE A 81 -18.24 -24.90 -18.32
C PHE A 81 -18.23 -26.22 -17.55
N TRP A 82 -18.07 -26.22 -16.23
CA TRP A 82 -18.03 -27.45 -15.44
C TRP A 82 -19.44 -27.96 -15.10
N PRO A 83 -19.69 -29.29 -15.14
CA PRO A 83 -20.97 -29.86 -14.75
C PRO A 83 -21.17 -29.76 -13.22
N TYR A 84 -21.90 -28.73 -12.79
CA TYR A 84 -22.18 -28.43 -11.38
C TYR A 84 -23.46 -29.10 -10.85
N GLU A 85 -24.26 -29.68 -11.73
CA GLU A 85 -25.53 -30.32 -11.38
C GLU A 85 -25.32 -31.54 -10.48
N TYR A 86 -26.23 -31.72 -9.52
CA TYR A 86 -26.16 -32.84 -8.59
C TYR A 86 -26.22 -34.18 -9.32
N ALA A 87 -25.21 -35.02 -9.09
CA ALA A 87 -25.17 -36.39 -9.57
C ALA A 87 -25.21 -37.36 -8.38
N PRO A 88 -26.20 -38.28 -8.31
CA PRO A 88 -26.31 -39.21 -7.19
C PRO A 88 -25.16 -40.23 -7.16
N PRO A 89 -24.83 -40.79 -5.98
CA PRO A 89 -23.92 -41.92 -5.88
C PRO A 89 -24.43 -43.09 -6.73
N GLY A 90 -23.56 -43.66 -7.58
CA GLY A 90 -23.93 -44.75 -8.50
C GLY A 90 -24.37 -44.31 -9.91
N SER A 91 -24.32 -43.01 -10.22
CA SER A 91 -24.45 -42.50 -11.59
C SER A 91 -23.46 -43.20 -12.54
N SER A 92 -23.89 -43.51 -13.77
CA SER A 92 -23.01 -44.14 -14.76
C SER A 92 -21.85 -43.22 -15.17
N GLY A 93 -20.63 -43.75 -15.21
CA GLY A 93 -19.44 -43.01 -15.65
C GLY A 93 -18.89 -42.07 -14.58
N SER A 94 -18.33 -40.93 -15.02
CA SER A 94 -17.59 -39.99 -14.16
C SER A 94 -18.43 -38.83 -13.61
N GLN A 95 -19.74 -38.80 -13.85
CA GLN A 95 -20.62 -37.66 -13.48
C GLN A 95 -20.61 -37.35 -11.97
N HIS A 96 -20.65 -38.39 -11.12
CA HIS A 96 -20.61 -38.22 -9.67
C HIS A 96 -19.28 -37.60 -9.20
N LEU A 97 -18.16 -38.00 -9.81
CA LEU A 97 -16.85 -37.45 -9.48
C LEU A 97 -16.71 -35.99 -9.95
N LEU A 98 -17.19 -35.66 -11.15
CA LEU A 98 -17.14 -34.30 -11.67
C LEU A 98 -17.96 -33.34 -10.79
N TYR A 99 -19.16 -33.75 -10.35
CA TYR A 99 -19.97 -32.98 -9.40
C TYR A 99 -19.22 -32.73 -8.08
N GLN A 100 -18.64 -33.77 -7.47
CA GLN A 100 -17.90 -33.64 -6.22
C GLN A 100 -16.68 -32.73 -6.33
N LEU A 101 -16.03 -32.71 -7.49
CA LEU A 101 -14.84 -31.91 -7.74
C LEU A 101 -15.14 -30.44 -8.03
N TYR A 102 -16.39 -30.07 -8.35
CA TYR A 102 -16.74 -28.70 -8.70
C TYR A 102 -16.33 -27.69 -7.61
N THR A 103 -16.86 -27.84 -6.40
CA THR A 103 -16.60 -26.95 -5.25
C THR A 103 -15.11 -26.84 -4.87
N PRO A 104 -14.35 -27.95 -4.73
CA PRO A 104 -12.93 -27.83 -4.41
C PRO A 104 -12.13 -27.22 -5.56
N ILE A 105 -12.44 -27.52 -6.83
CA ILE A 105 -11.71 -26.93 -7.97
C ILE A 105 -11.91 -25.42 -8.03
N ILE A 106 -13.15 -24.94 -7.96
CA ILE A 106 -13.40 -23.49 -7.99
C ILE A 106 -12.78 -22.80 -6.77
N GLY A 107 -12.82 -23.44 -5.59
CA GLY A 107 -12.20 -22.92 -4.38
C GLY A 107 -10.67 -22.82 -4.49
N VAL A 108 -10.01 -23.86 -5.00
CA VAL A 108 -8.56 -23.88 -5.21
C VAL A 108 -8.14 -22.85 -6.26
N LEU A 109 -8.85 -22.76 -7.38
CA LEU A 109 -8.51 -21.81 -8.45
C LEU A 109 -8.69 -20.36 -8.00
N LEU A 110 -9.80 -20.06 -7.32
CA LEU A 110 -10.05 -18.74 -6.75
C LEU A 110 -9.01 -18.40 -5.66
N GLY A 111 -8.77 -19.33 -4.73
CA GLY A 111 -7.80 -19.16 -3.66
C GLY A 111 -6.38 -18.95 -4.20
N MET A 112 -5.97 -19.75 -5.19
CA MET A 112 -4.66 -19.64 -5.85
C MET A 112 -4.53 -18.31 -6.59
N SER A 113 -5.58 -17.84 -7.26
CA SER A 113 -5.60 -16.54 -7.93
C SER A 113 -5.35 -15.42 -6.93
N VAL A 114 -6.14 -15.34 -5.85
CA VAL A 114 -6.01 -14.29 -4.83
C VAL A 114 -4.66 -14.39 -4.11
N PHE A 115 -4.23 -15.60 -3.76
CA PHE A 115 -2.93 -15.83 -3.14
C PHE A 115 -1.78 -15.35 -4.02
N ALA A 116 -1.82 -15.66 -5.32
CA ALA A 116 -0.78 -15.25 -6.25
C ALA A 116 -0.75 -13.73 -6.47
N VAL A 117 -1.91 -13.05 -6.46
CA VAL A 117 -1.96 -11.57 -6.44
C VAL A 117 -1.29 -11.01 -5.19
N GLY A 118 -1.62 -11.54 -4.01
CA GLY A 118 -1.00 -11.12 -2.74
C GLY A 118 0.51 -11.33 -2.73
N GLY A 119 0.96 -12.52 -3.14
CA GLY A 119 2.37 -12.86 -3.29
C GLY A 119 3.10 -11.96 -4.29
N GLY A 120 2.47 -11.65 -5.42
CA GLY A 120 2.99 -10.73 -6.44
C GLY A 120 3.17 -9.30 -5.91
N THR A 121 2.18 -8.78 -5.19
CA THR A 121 2.24 -7.45 -4.56
C THR A 121 3.37 -7.36 -3.52
N ILE A 122 3.53 -8.39 -2.67
CA ILE A 122 4.62 -8.46 -1.70
C ILE A 122 5.97 -8.55 -2.43
N ALA A 123 6.09 -9.38 -3.46
CA ALA A 123 7.32 -9.51 -4.24
C ALA A 123 7.68 -8.20 -4.93
N TYR A 124 6.70 -7.48 -5.49
CA TYR A 124 6.87 -6.15 -6.07
C TYR A 124 7.44 -5.16 -5.04
N ALA A 125 6.80 -5.08 -3.87
CA ALA A 125 7.23 -4.18 -2.81
C ALA A 125 8.62 -4.51 -2.26
N LYS A 126 8.99 -5.79 -2.20
CA LYS A 126 10.28 -6.21 -1.66
C LYS A 126 11.44 -6.17 -2.66
N LEU A 127 11.16 -6.32 -3.95
CA LEU A 127 12.20 -6.49 -4.96
C LEU A 127 12.39 -5.29 -5.87
N LEU A 128 11.35 -4.48 -6.11
CA LEU A 128 11.39 -3.38 -7.08
C LEU A 128 11.23 -2.00 -6.43
N LEU A 129 10.59 -1.89 -5.27
CA LEU A 129 10.45 -0.60 -4.61
C LEU A 129 11.73 -0.20 -3.86
N PRO A 130 12.11 1.09 -3.88
CA PRO A 130 13.20 1.61 -3.09
C PRO A 130 13.02 1.37 -1.60
N HIS A 131 14.11 1.01 -0.94
CA HIS A 131 14.15 0.93 0.51
C HIS A 131 14.34 2.33 1.08
N GLU A 132 13.30 2.82 1.76
CA GLU A 132 13.28 4.15 2.32
C GLU A 132 13.10 4.10 3.84
N ALA A 133 14.02 4.73 4.56
CA ALA A 133 13.93 4.96 6.00
C ALA A 133 13.51 6.42 6.23
N ALA A 134 12.30 6.61 6.74
CA ALA A 134 11.78 7.92 7.13
C ALA A 134 11.73 8.01 8.66
N VAL A 135 12.20 9.13 9.20
CA VAL A 135 12.12 9.45 10.63
C VAL A 135 11.10 10.56 10.79
N GLN A 136 10.04 10.27 11.54
CA GLN A 136 9.05 11.25 11.96
C GLN A 136 9.26 11.57 13.42
N GLU A 137 9.41 12.86 13.73
CA GLU A 137 9.42 13.27 15.14
C GLU A 137 8.01 13.13 15.72
N ARG A 138 7.84 12.13 16.58
CA ARG A 138 6.62 11.99 17.34
C ARG A 138 6.54 13.12 18.36
N HIS A 139 5.53 13.96 18.23
CA HIS A 139 5.18 14.90 19.30
C HIS A 139 4.67 14.11 20.50
N ILE A 140 5.57 13.85 21.46
CA ILE A 140 5.24 13.24 22.75
C ILE A 140 5.10 14.34 23.80
N GLY A 141 3.86 14.54 24.25
CA GLY A 141 3.47 15.59 25.19
C GLY A 141 2.01 15.98 24.92
N GLY A 142 1.31 16.54 25.91
CA GLY A 142 0.00 17.15 25.64
C GLY A 142 0.19 18.47 24.88
N SER A 143 -0.89 19.00 24.30
CA SER A 143 -0.88 20.30 23.58
C SER A 143 -0.23 21.42 24.38
N ALA A 144 0.22 22.49 23.72
CA ALA A 144 0.72 23.66 24.43
C ALA A 144 -0.31 24.16 25.45
N GLU A 145 0.15 24.70 26.57
CA GLU A 145 -0.75 25.20 27.62
C GLU A 145 -1.77 26.21 27.07
N LEU A 146 -1.31 27.06 26.15
CA LEU A 146 -2.14 28.00 25.42
C LEU A 146 -3.31 27.31 24.69
N ASP A 147 -3.04 26.24 23.96
CA ASP A 147 -4.07 25.49 23.21
C ASP A 147 -5.04 24.80 24.17
N ARG A 148 -4.54 24.26 25.30
CA ARG A 148 -5.39 23.63 26.32
C ARG A 148 -6.36 24.63 26.93
N VAL A 149 -5.85 25.79 27.36
CA VAL A 149 -6.65 26.83 28.00
C VAL A 149 -7.66 27.43 27.02
N THR A 150 -7.25 27.78 25.81
CA THR A 150 -8.15 28.35 24.79
C THR A 150 -9.21 27.36 24.34
N THR A 151 -8.86 26.09 24.12
CA THR A 151 -9.82 25.03 23.79
C THR A 151 -10.83 24.82 24.93
N SER A 152 -10.37 24.85 26.19
CA SER A 152 -11.27 24.71 27.34
C SER A 152 -12.28 25.86 27.42
N ALA A 153 -11.88 27.09 27.08
CA ALA A 153 -12.75 28.25 27.06
C ALA A 153 -13.79 28.17 25.93
N ILE A 154 -13.38 27.78 24.72
CA ILE A 154 -14.29 27.57 23.58
C ILE A 154 -15.32 26.49 23.91
N LEU A 155 -14.89 25.39 24.51
CA LEU A 155 -15.79 24.29 24.88
C LEU A 155 -16.82 24.72 25.94
N ALA A 156 -16.40 25.53 26.91
CA ALA A 156 -17.28 26.07 27.94
C ALA A 156 -18.32 27.04 27.34
N ASP A 157 -17.92 27.90 26.40
CA ASP A 157 -18.79 28.86 25.71
C ASP A 157 -19.85 28.16 24.84
N ALA A 158 -19.43 27.16 24.05
CA ALA A 158 -20.34 26.37 23.21
C ALA A 158 -21.34 25.53 24.01
N GLY A 159 -21.01 25.12 25.24
CA GLY A 159 -21.94 24.39 26.11
C GLY A 159 -22.88 25.28 26.93
N ALA A 160 -22.59 26.58 27.01
CA ALA A 160 -23.40 27.58 27.71
C ALA A 160 -24.41 28.30 26.79
N SER A 161 -24.39 27.99 25.48
CA SER A 161 -25.33 28.47 24.46
C SER A 161 -26.34 27.38 24.07
#